data_AF-A0A0D6LYZ6-F1
#
_entry.id   AF-A0A0D6LYZ6-F1
#
_cell.length_a   1.000
_cell.length_b   1.000
_cell.length_c   1.000
_cell.angle_alpha   90.00
_cell.angle_beta   90.00
_cell.angle_gamma   90.00
#
_symmetry.space_group_name_H-M   'P 1'
#
loop_
_entity.id
_entity.type
_entity.pdbx_description
1 polymer ?
#
loop_
_entity_poly.entity_id
_entity_poly.type
_entity_poly.pdbx_seq_one_letter_code
_entity_poly.pdbx_strand_id
1 'polypeptide(L)'
;MDGMGAQPAPLITNSHFNQISDHAREQEALAALSAAQSSRRQGNRRKARSIIEHALALAPNHPDILTEYGLYHEVLENNVMEADLCYAKALAFDPHHSEALVRRKRTLPLVSAMDAKLLGRIQKKRDEFARLPHTASLKRAMRESYFLHIYHTVAIEGNTLSLGQTRSILESGMAVAGKSIQEHNEVIGMDAALRFLNHSLLHMNEITLDDIMEMHRRVLGNVNPVDAGRIRTTQVFVGRFTPVAPEYVKGQLDDLVDWLRDPSTLEMNPVERAAIAHYKLVLVHPFVDGNGRTARLLLNLILMRAGFPPVILPVESRAEYYATLHTANLGDLRPFVRYVARHTENTLKFYMSSAEKCAGGDCAENELHGEESERIQS
;
A
#
# COMPACT_ATOMS: atom_id res chain seq x y z
N MET A 1 -32.36 38.06 53.67
CA MET A 1 -31.78 36.73 53.48
C MET A 1 -32.96 35.81 53.34
N ASP A 2 -33.29 35.15 52.24
CA ASP A 2 -32.68 34.83 50.94
C ASP A 2 -33.89 34.50 50.03
N GLY A 3 -33.90 34.49 48.70
CA GLY A 3 -32.88 34.48 47.67
C GLY A 3 -33.63 33.98 46.42
N MET A 4 -33.67 34.78 45.36
CA MET A 4 -34.35 34.45 44.11
C MET A 4 -33.67 33.24 43.44
N GLY A 5 -34.45 32.22 43.10
CA GLY A 5 -33.98 31.05 42.36
C GLY A 5 -33.72 31.39 40.89
N ALA A 6 -32.44 31.49 40.51
CA ALA A 6 -32.01 31.55 39.13
C ALA A 6 -32.14 30.16 38.48
N GLN A 7 -32.79 30.08 37.32
CA GLN A 7 -32.77 28.88 36.48
C GLN A 7 -31.36 28.67 35.91
N PRO A 8 -30.84 27.43 35.88
CA PRO A 8 -29.53 27.17 35.30
C PRO A 8 -29.61 27.26 33.77
N ALA A 9 -28.67 28.01 33.19
CA ALA A 9 -28.47 28.08 31.75
C ALA A 9 -28.15 26.69 31.17
N PRO A 10 -28.63 26.36 29.96
CA PRO A 10 -28.37 25.06 29.35
C PRO A 10 -26.86 24.91 29.09
N LEU A 11 -26.27 23.87 29.67
CA LEU A 11 -24.90 23.43 29.41
C LEU A 11 -24.79 23.03 27.94
N ILE A 12 -24.20 23.90 27.12
CA ILE A 12 -23.81 23.60 25.74
C ILE A 12 -22.78 22.46 25.81
N THR A 13 -23.19 21.26 25.43
CA THR A 13 -22.30 20.09 25.39
C THR A 13 -21.27 20.24 24.26
N ASN A 14 -20.07 19.67 24.43
CA ASN A 14 -18.98 19.70 23.45
C ASN A 14 -19.37 19.22 22.04
N SER A 15 -20.50 18.52 21.88
CA SER A 15 -21.05 18.12 20.59
C SER A 15 -21.56 19.31 19.75
N HIS A 16 -22.16 20.32 20.39
CA HIS A 16 -22.68 21.51 19.70
C HIS A 16 -21.56 22.45 19.27
N PHE A 17 -20.48 22.60 20.06
CA PHE A 17 -19.31 23.38 19.64
C PHE A 17 -18.58 22.76 18.45
N ASN A 18 -18.46 21.42 18.39
CA ASN A 18 -17.91 20.73 17.22
C ASN A 18 -18.79 20.92 15.98
N GLN A 19 -20.12 20.83 16.11
CA GLN A 19 -21.04 21.06 14.97
C GLN A 19 -21.00 22.50 14.44
N ILE A 20 -20.90 23.50 15.32
CA ILE A 20 -20.79 24.91 14.92
C ILE A 20 -19.43 25.17 14.24
N SER A 21 -18.34 24.56 14.76
CA SER A 21 -17.01 24.65 14.13
C SER A 21 -16.95 23.98 12.77
N ASP A 22 -17.64 22.85 12.58
CA ASP A 22 -17.63 22.12 11.31
C ASP A 22 -18.45 22.86 10.25
N HIS A 23 -19.60 23.43 10.62
CA HIS A 23 -20.41 24.24 9.71
C HIS A 23 -19.69 25.53 9.28
N ALA A 24 -18.96 26.19 10.19
CA ALA A 24 -18.17 27.37 9.85
C ALA A 24 -17.04 27.05 8.87
N ARG A 25 -16.34 25.91 9.08
CA ARG A 25 -15.30 25.41 8.16
C ARG A 25 -15.86 25.07 6.78
N GLU A 26 -17.04 24.46 6.73
CA GLU A 26 -17.70 24.13 5.47
C GLU A 26 -18.11 25.39 4.69
N GLN A 27 -18.64 26.41 5.36
CA GLN A 27 -18.94 27.70 4.73
C GLN A 27 -17.68 28.40 4.20
N GLU A 28 -16.58 28.35 4.95
CA GLU A 28 -15.29 28.87 4.50
C GLU A 28 -14.77 28.11 3.27
N ALA A 29 -14.90 26.78 3.26
CA ALA A 29 -14.52 25.95 2.13
C ALA A 29 -15.34 26.26 0.85
N LEU A 30 -16.64 26.51 0.99
CA LEU A 30 -17.52 26.90 -0.12
C LEU A 30 -17.21 28.33 -0.66
N ALA A 31 -16.85 29.25 0.24
CA ALA A 31 -16.38 30.57 -0.16
C ALA A 31 -15.05 30.48 -0.94
N ALA A 32 -14.12 29.64 -0.45
CA ALA A 32 -12.87 29.34 -1.14
C ALA A 32 -13.11 28.68 -2.51
N LEU A 33 -14.05 27.74 -2.62
CA LEU A 33 -14.45 27.12 -3.89
C LEU A 33 -14.92 28.17 -4.91
N SER A 34 -15.80 29.07 -4.51
CA SER A 34 -16.32 30.16 -5.36
C SER A 34 -15.18 31.09 -5.84
N ALA A 35 -14.23 31.38 -4.95
CA ALA A 35 -13.04 32.17 -5.28
C ALA A 35 -12.08 31.43 -6.23
N ALA A 36 -11.93 30.12 -6.09
CA ALA A 36 -11.13 29.27 -6.97
C ALA A 36 -11.73 29.23 -8.39
N GLN A 37 -13.05 29.02 -8.50
CA GLN A 37 -13.77 29.04 -9.77
C GLN A 37 -13.62 30.40 -10.48
N SER A 38 -13.78 31.50 -9.75
CA SER A 38 -13.62 32.86 -10.28
C SER A 38 -12.19 33.09 -10.78
N SER A 39 -11.18 32.69 -9.98
CA SER A 39 -9.76 32.80 -10.35
C SER A 39 -9.41 31.95 -11.58
N ARG A 40 -10.01 30.76 -11.71
CA ARG A 40 -9.87 29.89 -12.88
C ARG A 40 -10.45 30.53 -14.13
N ARG A 41 -11.67 31.11 -14.05
CA ARG A 41 -12.32 31.84 -15.16
C ARG A 41 -11.51 33.05 -15.61
N GLN A 42 -10.82 33.72 -14.69
CA GLN A 42 -9.90 34.83 -14.97
C GLN A 42 -8.55 34.39 -15.55
N GLY A 43 -8.28 33.08 -15.69
CA GLY A 43 -7.02 32.55 -16.20
C GLY A 43 -5.88 32.51 -15.17
N ASN A 44 -6.13 32.86 -13.90
CA ASN A 44 -5.14 32.91 -12.83
C ASN A 44 -4.86 31.51 -12.24
N ARG A 45 -4.15 30.67 -12.99
CA ARG A 45 -3.92 29.24 -12.69
C ARG A 45 -3.28 28.97 -11.31
N ARG A 46 -2.23 29.71 -10.95
CA ARG A 46 -1.51 29.52 -9.66
C ARG A 46 -2.39 29.88 -8.47
N LYS A 47 -3.14 30.98 -8.58
CA LYS A 47 -4.04 31.44 -7.53
C LYS A 47 -5.21 30.46 -7.36
N ALA A 48 -5.81 30.00 -8.47
CA ALA A 48 -6.86 29.00 -8.44
C ALA A 48 -6.41 27.72 -7.73
N ARG A 49 -5.18 27.24 -8.00
CA ARG A 49 -4.58 26.07 -7.33
C ARG A 49 -4.49 26.24 -5.82
N SER A 50 -3.86 27.32 -5.36
CA SER A 50 -3.64 27.53 -3.93
C SER A 50 -4.97 27.65 -3.17
N ILE A 51 -5.98 28.28 -3.79
CA ILE A 51 -7.31 28.42 -3.17
C ILE A 51 -8.04 27.06 -3.11
N ILE A 52 -8.00 26.25 -4.18
CA ILE A 52 -8.68 24.95 -4.18
C ILE A 52 -8.00 23.95 -3.23
N GLU A 53 -6.67 23.97 -3.13
CA GLU A 53 -5.91 23.16 -2.15
C GLU A 53 -6.29 23.57 -0.71
N HIS A 54 -6.48 24.86 -0.46
CA HIS A 54 -6.98 25.34 0.83
C HIS A 54 -8.43 24.89 1.11
N ALA A 55 -9.32 24.97 0.11
CA ALA A 55 -10.69 24.48 0.23
C ALA A 55 -10.74 22.97 0.54
N LEU A 56 -9.87 22.18 -0.11
CA LEU A 56 -9.74 20.75 0.12
C LEU A 56 -9.19 20.43 1.53
N ALA A 57 -8.28 21.25 2.04
CA ALA A 57 -7.77 21.09 3.41
C ALA A 57 -8.85 21.35 4.47
N LEU A 58 -9.79 22.26 4.20
CA LEU A 58 -10.92 22.57 5.08
C LEU A 58 -12.01 21.49 5.00
N ALA A 59 -12.36 21.05 3.79
CA ALA A 59 -13.43 20.08 3.53
C ALA A 59 -12.98 19.01 2.51
N PRO A 60 -12.19 17.99 2.94
CA PRO A 60 -11.55 17.02 2.04
C PRO A 60 -12.51 16.06 1.34
N ASN A 61 -13.73 15.90 1.86
CA ASN A 61 -14.74 14.96 1.37
C ASN A 61 -15.88 15.65 0.60
N HIS A 62 -15.82 16.96 0.38
CA HIS A 62 -16.91 17.70 -0.25
C HIS A 62 -16.95 17.45 -1.77
N PRO A 63 -18.07 16.95 -2.34
CA PRO A 63 -18.16 16.59 -3.76
C PRO A 63 -17.80 17.72 -4.73
N ASP A 64 -18.33 18.93 -4.52
CA ASP A 64 -18.08 20.06 -5.44
C ASP A 64 -16.61 20.50 -5.48
N ILE A 65 -15.93 20.46 -4.32
CA ILE A 65 -14.51 20.82 -4.20
C ILE A 65 -13.65 19.77 -4.91
N LEU A 66 -13.97 18.48 -4.71
CA LEU A 66 -13.30 17.39 -5.42
C LEU A 66 -13.51 17.47 -6.93
N THR A 67 -14.72 17.81 -7.39
CA THR A 67 -15.03 17.97 -8.81
C THR A 67 -14.26 19.15 -9.42
N GLU A 68 -14.20 20.31 -8.76
CA GLU A 68 -13.41 21.46 -9.24
C GLU A 68 -11.89 21.19 -9.18
N TYR A 69 -11.42 20.44 -8.18
CA TYR A 69 -10.03 20.02 -8.10
C TYR A 69 -9.66 19.04 -9.23
N GLY A 70 -10.52 18.07 -9.54
CA GLY A 70 -10.33 17.18 -10.69
C GLY A 70 -10.31 17.94 -12.02
N LEU A 71 -11.19 18.94 -12.14
CA LEU A 71 -11.23 19.88 -13.26
C LEU A 71 -9.92 20.65 -13.47
N TYR A 72 -9.31 21.09 -12.37
CA TYR A 72 -8.00 21.72 -12.38
C TYR A 72 -6.95 20.78 -12.99
N HIS A 73 -6.89 19.52 -12.54
CA HIS A 73 -5.94 18.54 -13.08
C HIS A 73 -6.19 18.21 -14.55
N GLU A 74 -7.46 18.09 -14.97
CA GLU A 74 -7.82 17.78 -16.35
C GLU A 74 -7.42 18.92 -17.30
N VAL A 75 -7.77 20.17 -16.97
CA VAL A 75 -7.64 21.30 -17.90
C VAL A 75 -6.27 21.97 -17.82
N LEU A 76 -5.67 22.06 -16.62
CA LEU A 76 -4.48 22.87 -16.40
C LEU A 76 -3.19 22.03 -16.34
N GLU A 77 -3.27 20.81 -15.83
CA GLU A 77 -2.11 19.91 -15.73
C GLU A 77 -2.11 18.78 -16.77
N ASN A 78 -3.21 18.65 -17.54
CA ASN A 78 -3.42 17.54 -18.48
C ASN A 78 -3.24 16.16 -17.80
N ASN A 79 -3.55 16.09 -16.51
CA ASN A 79 -3.42 14.90 -15.68
C ASN A 79 -4.79 14.21 -15.54
N VAL A 80 -5.16 13.47 -16.58
CA VAL A 80 -6.44 12.77 -16.67
C VAL A 80 -6.62 11.72 -15.56
N MET A 81 -5.52 11.10 -15.09
CA MET A 81 -5.58 10.09 -14.03
C MET A 81 -5.97 10.69 -12.68
N GLU A 82 -5.37 11.82 -12.31
CA GLU A 82 -5.70 12.49 -11.05
C GLU A 82 -7.10 13.12 -11.12
N ALA A 83 -7.48 13.65 -12.28
CA ALA A 83 -8.84 14.14 -12.52
C ALA A 83 -9.89 13.05 -12.31
N ASP A 84 -9.72 11.88 -12.92
CA ASP A 84 -10.63 10.75 -12.77
C ASP A 84 -10.72 10.24 -11.33
N LEU A 85 -9.60 10.25 -10.60
CA LEU A 85 -9.56 9.89 -9.18
C LEU A 85 -10.40 10.87 -8.34
N CYS A 86 -10.31 12.16 -8.63
CA CYS A 86 -11.11 13.18 -7.94
C CYS A 86 -12.61 12.98 -8.22
N TYR A 87 -13.00 12.72 -9.47
CA TYR A 87 -14.40 12.43 -9.81
C TYR A 87 -14.90 11.13 -9.18
N ALA A 88 -14.06 10.09 -9.11
CA ALA A 88 -14.39 8.85 -8.43
C ALA A 88 -14.63 9.07 -6.92
N LYS A 89 -13.77 9.87 -6.26
CA LYS A 89 -13.95 10.25 -4.85
C LYS A 89 -15.22 11.06 -4.63
N ALA A 90 -15.50 12.05 -5.49
CA ALA A 90 -16.72 12.84 -5.40
C ALA A 90 -17.97 11.94 -5.46
N LEU A 91 -18.00 10.96 -6.37
CA LEU A 91 -19.11 10.02 -6.53
C LEU A 91 -19.22 8.98 -5.41
N ALA A 92 -18.12 8.72 -4.68
CA ALA A 92 -18.17 7.86 -3.50
C ALA A 92 -18.90 8.54 -2.33
N PHE A 93 -18.83 9.88 -2.24
CA PHE A 93 -19.53 10.66 -1.22
C PHE A 93 -20.93 11.12 -1.66
N ASP A 94 -21.10 11.47 -2.94
CA ASP A 94 -22.41 11.78 -3.56
C ASP A 94 -22.58 11.02 -4.88
N PRO A 95 -23.23 9.83 -4.86
CA PRO A 95 -23.46 9.01 -6.05
C PRO A 95 -24.28 9.69 -7.16
N HIS A 96 -25.06 10.73 -6.82
CA HIS A 96 -25.93 11.44 -7.75
C HIS A 96 -25.36 12.78 -8.22
N HIS A 97 -24.09 13.08 -7.89
CA HIS A 97 -23.42 14.30 -8.29
C HIS A 97 -23.28 14.40 -9.82
N SER A 98 -24.12 15.24 -10.44
CA SER A 98 -24.32 15.29 -11.89
C SER A 98 -23.05 15.65 -12.66
N GLU A 99 -22.27 16.61 -12.16
CA GLU A 99 -21.05 17.06 -12.85
C GLU A 99 -19.95 15.99 -12.83
N ALA A 100 -19.70 15.34 -11.69
CA ALA A 100 -18.71 14.26 -11.62
C ALA A 100 -19.14 13.05 -12.47
N LEU A 101 -20.43 12.71 -12.56
CA LEU A 101 -20.90 11.63 -13.43
C LEU A 101 -20.55 11.89 -14.90
N VAL A 102 -20.85 13.09 -15.40
CA VAL A 102 -20.57 13.47 -16.79
C VAL A 102 -19.07 13.45 -17.07
N ARG A 103 -18.27 13.98 -16.14
CA ARG A 103 -16.81 14.04 -16.31
C ARG A 103 -16.16 12.67 -16.22
N ARG A 104 -16.54 11.86 -15.23
CA ARG A 104 -16.03 10.49 -15.09
C ARG A 104 -16.37 9.63 -16.30
N LYS A 105 -17.56 9.80 -16.90
CA LYS A 105 -17.92 9.09 -18.14
C LYS A 105 -16.95 9.39 -19.30
N ARG A 106 -16.36 10.60 -19.34
CA ARG A 106 -15.35 10.99 -20.32
C ARG A 106 -13.96 10.48 -19.96
N THR A 107 -13.54 10.60 -18.70
CA THR A 107 -12.17 10.27 -18.26
C THR A 107 -11.94 8.77 -18.11
N LEU A 108 -12.95 8.02 -17.69
CA LEU A 108 -12.84 6.58 -17.41
C LEU A 108 -12.25 5.76 -18.57
N PRO A 109 -12.75 5.82 -19.83
CA PRO A 109 -12.18 5.03 -20.92
C PRO A 109 -10.72 5.42 -21.24
N LEU A 110 -10.36 6.70 -21.08
CA LEU A 110 -8.99 7.18 -21.29
C LEU A 110 -8.05 6.59 -20.23
N VAL A 111 -8.47 6.64 -18.98
CA VAL A 111 -7.71 6.10 -17.85
C VAL A 111 -7.58 4.59 -17.94
N SER A 112 -8.65 3.86 -18.31
CA SER A 112 -8.59 2.42 -18.56
C SER A 112 -7.59 2.06 -19.66
N ALA A 113 -7.53 2.83 -20.75
CA ALA A 113 -6.54 2.62 -21.80
C ALA A 113 -5.10 2.89 -21.33
N MET A 114 -4.90 3.91 -20.48
CA MET A 114 -3.60 4.20 -19.87
C MET A 114 -3.14 3.09 -18.92
N ASP A 115 -4.05 2.56 -18.10
CA ASP A 115 -3.78 1.45 -17.18
C ASP A 115 -3.44 0.18 -17.95
N ALA A 116 -4.21 -0.17 -18.98
CA ALA A 116 -3.91 -1.32 -19.85
C ALA A 116 -2.52 -1.19 -20.50
N LYS A 117 -2.14 0.01 -20.96
CA LYS A 117 -0.80 0.27 -21.51
C LYS A 117 0.30 0.13 -20.46
N LEU A 118 0.08 0.59 -19.23
CA LEU A 118 1.01 0.44 -18.11
C LEU A 118 1.26 -1.05 -17.81
N LEU A 119 0.19 -1.82 -17.63
CA LEU A 119 0.27 -3.25 -17.33
C LEU A 119 0.92 -4.04 -18.49
N GLY A 120 0.55 -3.74 -19.73
CA GLY A 120 1.17 -4.37 -20.90
C GLY A 120 2.67 -4.07 -21.04
N ARG A 121 3.12 -2.87 -20.65
CA ARG A 121 4.56 -2.53 -20.61
C ARG A 121 5.30 -3.31 -19.53
N ILE A 122 4.70 -3.45 -18.34
CA ILE A 122 5.28 -4.23 -17.23
C ILE A 122 5.40 -5.71 -17.64
N GLN A 123 4.39 -6.23 -18.32
CA GLN A 123 4.37 -7.59 -18.83
C GLN A 123 5.54 -7.87 -19.79
N LYS A 124 5.80 -6.95 -20.73
CA LYS A 124 6.96 -7.06 -21.64
C LYS A 124 8.30 -7.07 -20.88
N LYS A 125 8.44 -6.22 -19.87
CA LYS A 125 9.66 -6.18 -19.04
C LYS A 125 9.86 -7.45 -18.22
N ARG A 126 8.79 -8.08 -17.75
CA ARG A 126 8.86 -9.41 -17.14
C ARG A 126 9.44 -10.42 -18.13
N ASP A 127 8.95 -10.41 -19.36
CA ASP A 127 9.42 -11.34 -20.41
C ASP A 127 10.89 -11.12 -20.76
N GLU A 128 11.35 -9.87 -20.77
CA GLU A 128 12.76 -9.52 -20.92
C GLU A 128 13.59 -10.00 -19.72
N PHE A 129 13.13 -9.73 -18.49
CA PHE A 129 13.76 -10.19 -17.26
C PHE A 129 13.92 -11.72 -17.21
N ALA A 130 12.89 -12.46 -17.63
CA ALA A 130 12.92 -13.93 -17.67
C ALA A 130 13.97 -14.51 -18.64
N ARG A 131 14.43 -13.73 -19.62
CA ARG A 131 15.46 -14.13 -20.59
C ARG A 131 16.88 -13.75 -20.16
N LEU A 132 17.03 -13.00 -19.07
CA LEU A 132 18.35 -12.56 -18.62
C LEU A 132 19.20 -13.77 -18.17
N PRO A 133 20.50 -13.78 -18.49
CA PRO A 133 21.40 -14.81 -17.98
C PRO A 133 21.56 -14.70 -16.47
N HIS A 134 21.64 -15.85 -15.79
CA HIS A 134 21.87 -15.92 -14.34
C HIS A 134 23.34 -15.63 -13.97
N THR A 135 23.76 -14.38 -14.14
CA THR A 135 25.09 -13.88 -13.78
C THR A 135 25.29 -13.83 -12.26
N ALA A 136 26.55 -13.76 -11.81
CA ALA A 136 26.88 -13.58 -10.40
C ALA A 136 26.32 -12.27 -9.83
N SER A 137 26.29 -11.19 -10.63
CA SER A 137 25.68 -9.92 -10.22
C SER A 137 24.18 -10.02 -10.00
N LEU A 138 23.46 -10.76 -10.86
CA LEU A 138 22.04 -11.00 -10.70
C LEU A 138 21.76 -11.80 -9.42
N LYS A 139 22.54 -12.86 -9.16
CA LYS A 139 22.44 -13.64 -7.92
C LYS A 139 22.69 -12.78 -6.69
N ARG A 140 23.71 -11.91 -6.73
CA ARG A 140 24.00 -10.95 -5.65
C ARG A 140 22.82 -9.99 -5.45
N ALA A 141 22.27 -9.42 -6.53
CA ALA A 141 21.12 -8.52 -6.46
C ALA A 141 19.88 -9.22 -5.87
N MET A 142 19.64 -10.49 -6.19
CA MET A 142 18.53 -11.28 -5.62
C MET A 142 18.73 -11.52 -4.12
N ARG A 143 19.95 -11.85 -3.67
CA ARG A 143 20.27 -11.99 -2.24
C ARG A 143 20.09 -10.67 -1.50
N GLU A 144 20.55 -9.57 -2.07
CA GLU A 144 20.39 -8.23 -1.49
C GLU A 144 18.91 -7.83 -1.39
N SER A 145 18.13 -8.11 -2.43
CA SER A 145 16.69 -7.87 -2.45
C SER A 145 15.92 -8.68 -1.41
N TYR A 146 16.42 -9.86 -1.03
CA TYR A 146 15.82 -10.70 0.01
C TYR A 146 15.80 -9.95 1.36
N PHE A 147 16.95 -9.39 1.77
CA PHE A 147 17.06 -8.61 3.00
C PHE A 147 16.27 -7.29 2.92
N LEU A 148 16.31 -6.63 1.77
CA LEU A 148 15.53 -5.41 1.54
C LEU A 148 14.03 -5.65 1.67
N HIS A 149 13.52 -6.78 1.16
CA HIS A 149 12.11 -7.14 1.27
C HIS A 149 11.69 -7.26 2.73
N ILE A 150 12.46 -7.98 3.54
CA ILE A 150 12.19 -8.16 4.98
C ILE A 150 12.25 -6.83 5.72
N TYR A 151 13.28 -6.02 5.47
CA TYR A 151 13.40 -4.69 6.09
C TYR A 151 12.19 -3.82 5.80
N HIS A 152 11.82 -3.64 4.52
CA HIS A 152 10.73 -2.74 4.17
C HIS A 152 9.36 -3.23 4.65
N THR A 153 9.09 -4.54 4.59
CA THR A 153 7.79 -5.08 5.01
C THR A 153 7.54 -4.99 6.51
N VAL A 154 8.58 -5.14 7.36
CA VAL A 154 8.43 -4.92 8.82
C VAL A 154 8.44 -3.43 9.18
N ALA A 155 9.23 -2.62 8.47
CA ALA A 155 9.29 -1.18 8.73
C ALA A 155 7.97 -0.46 8.40
N ILE A 156 7.20 -0.94 7.41
CA ILE A 156 5.83 -0.43 7.12
C ILE A 156 4.89 -0.60 8.33
N GLU A 157 5.08 -1.66 9.12
CA GLU A 157 4.30 -1.92 10.34
C GLU A 157 4.83 -1.16 11.57
N GLY A 158 5.95 -0.44 11.44
CA GLY A 158 6.51 0.40 12.50
C GLY A 158 7.76 -0.17 13.19
N ASN A 159 8.32 -1.28 12.69
CA ASN A 159 9.59 -1.81 13.18
C ASN A 159 10.73 -0.80 12.94
N THR A 160 11.56 -0.57 13.95
CA THR A 160 12.58 0.48 13.96
C THR A 160 14.00 -0.02 13.66
N LEU A 161 14.17 -1.31 13.33
CA LEU A 161 15.46 -1.88 12.94
C LEU A 161 15.92 -1.30 11.60
N SER A 162 17.20 -0.95 11.50
CA SER A 162 17.80 -0.53 10.23
C SER A 162 18.01 -1.71 9.29
N LEU A 163 18.25 -1.43 8.00
CA LEU A 163 18.60 -2.47 7.03
C LEU A 163 19.86 -3.25 7.43
N GLY A 164 20.89 -2.57 7.95
CA GLY A 164 22.13 -3.21 8.40
C GLY A 164 21.90 -4.10 9.63
N GLN A 165 21.06 -3.65 10.57
CA GLN A 165 20.65 -4.44 11.73
C GLN A 165 19.85 -5.68 11.32
N THR A 166 18.87 -5.50 10.41
CA THR A 166 18.07 -6.60 9.84
C THR A 166 18.97 -7.64 9.17
N ARG A 167 19.97 -7.20 8.40
CA ARG A 167 20.96 -8.10 7.78
C ARG A 167 21.76 -8.87 8.81
N SER A 168 22.29 -8.19 9.83
CA SER A 168 23.08 -8.83 10.89
C SER A 168 22.27 -9.94 11.59
N ILE A 169 21.01 -9.66 11.94
CA ILE A 169 20.11 -10.66 12.56
C ILE A 169 19.96 -11.90 11.68
N LEU A 170 19.80 -11.72 10.38
CA LEU A 170 19.53 -12.82 9.44
C LEU A 170 20.79 -13.58 9.00
N GLU A 171 21.93 -12.91 8.89
CA GLU A 171 23.19 -13.53 8.42
C GLU A 171 24.05 -14.09 9.55
N SER A 172 24.25 -13.33 10.63
CA SER A 172 25.14 -13.71 11.74
C SER A 172 24.39 -14.24 12.96
N GLY A 173 23.06 -14.14 12.99
CA GLY A 173 22.25 -14.54 14.15
C GLY A 173 22.47 -13.65 15.37
N MET A 174 23.08 -12.48 15.20
CA MET A 174 23.42 -11.57 16.30
C MET A 174 22.21 -10.75 16.74
N ALA A 175 21.96 -10.72 18.04
CA ALA A 175 20.99 -9.79 18.64
C ALA A 175 21.55 -8.37 18.65
N VAL A 176 20.70 -7.38 18.39
CA VAL A 176 21.03 -5.96 18.39
C VAL A 176 20.67 -5.37 19.75
N ALA A 177 21.67 -4.92 20.49
CA ALA A 177 21.48 -4.31 21.80
C ALA A 177 20.62 -3.03 21.71
N GLY A 178 19.74 -2.83 22.70
CA GLY A 178 18.89 -1.64 22.79
C GLY A 178 17.67 -1.63 21.88
N LYS A 179 17.38 -2.73 21.17
CA LYS A 179 16.19 -2.92 20.33
C LYS A 179 15.25 -3.96 20.93
N SER A 180 13.95 -3.89 20.60
CA SER A 180 12.96 -4.78 21.19
C SER A 180 13.15 -6.22 20.72
N ILE A 181 12.98 -7.19 21.62
CA ILE A 181 12.97 -8.62 21.27
C ILE A 181 11.84 -8.91 20.26
N GLN A 182 10.71 -8.22 20.40
CA GLN A 182 9.60 -8.34 19.46
C GLN A 182 10.04 -7.95 18.03
N GLU A 183 10.75 -6.83 17.86
CA GLU A 183 11.22 -6.38 16.55
C GLU A 183 12.18 -7.40 15.89
N HIS A 184 13.02 -8.08 16.68
CA HIS A 184 13.88 -9.16 16.18
C HIS A 184 13.05 -10.36 15.74
N ASN A 185 12.07 -10.76 16.57
CA ASN A 185 11.19 -11.88 16.29
C ASN A 185 10.34 -11.65 15.04
N GLU A 186 9.95 -10.41 14.75
CA GLU A 186 9.27 -10.06 13.50
C GLU A 186 10.17 -10.27 12.28
N VAL A 187 11.43 -9.86 12.35
CA VAL A 187 12.40 -10.07 11.26
C VAL A 187 12.62 -11.57 11.01
N ILE A 188 12.82 -12.34 12.09
CA ILE A 188 13.01 -13.79 12.01
C ILE A 188 11.75 -14.49 11.47
N GLY A 189 10.57 -14.08 11.92
CA GLY A 189 9.29 -14.63 11.45
C GLY A 189 9.04 -14.35 9.97
N MET A 190 9.34 -13.13 9.51
CA MET A 190 9.25 -12.77 8.10
C MET A 190 10.23 -13.56 7.23
N ASP A 191 11.46 -13.76 7.69
CA ASP A 191 12.45 -14.61 7.02
C ASP A 191 11.98 -16.06 6.90
N ALA A 192 11.47 -16.64 8.00
CA ALA A 192 10.91 -18.00 7.98
C ALA A 192 9.74 -18.12 7.00
N ALA A 193 8.86 -17.11 6.95
CA ALA A 193 7.72 -17.07 6.04
C ALA A 193 8.16 -16.97 4.57
N LEU A 194 9.16 -16.14 4.26
CA LEU A 194 9.67 -15.97 2.90
C LEU A 194 10.42 -17.21 2.41
N ARG A 195 11.19 -17.89 3.28
CA ARG A 195 11.79 -19.20 2.97
C ARG A 195 10.73 -20.25 2.66
N PHE A 196 9.65 -20.29 3.42
CA PHE A 196 8.53 -21.21 3.16
C PHE A 196 7.85 -20.92 1.83
N LEU A 197 7.57 -19.65 1.54
CA LEU A 197 7.02 -19.23 0.24
C LEU A 197 7.90 -19.73 -0.91
N ASN A 198 9.21 -19.48 -0.83
CA ASN A 198 10.17 -19.85 -1.88
C ASN A 198 10.32 -21.36 -2.08
N HIS A 199 10.38 -22.14 -1.00
CA HIS A 199 10.65 -23.58 -1.10
C HIS A 199 9.40 -24.45 -1.28
N SER A 200 8.26 -24.01 -0.73
CA SER A 200 7.05 -24.86 -0.66
C SER A 200 5.95 -24.39 -1.61
N LEU A 201 5.78 -23.08 -1.79
CA LEU A 201 4.59 -22.54 -2.46
C LEU A 201 4.81 -22.16 -3.92
N LEU A 202 6.04 -21.90 -4.38
CA LEU A 202 6.28 -21.47 -5.76
C LEU A 202 5.96 -22.54 -6.82
N HIS A 203 6.05 -23.82 -6.47
CA HIS A 203 5.87 -24.95 -7.40
C HIS A 203 4.48 -25.59 -7.34
N MET A 204 3.57 -25.05 -6.52
CA MET A 204 2.23 -25.59 -6.33
C MET A 204 1.24 -24.92 -7.28
N ASN A 205 0.24 -25.68 -7.74
CA ASN A 205 -0.74 -25.20 -8.72
C ASN A 205 -1.78 -24.25 -8.10
N GLU A 206 -2.18 -24.52 -6.85
CA GLU A 206 -3.25 -23.78 -6.18
C GLU A 206 -2.72 -23.04 -4.93
N ILE A 207 -3.47 -22.05 -4.46
CA ILE A 207 -3.26 -21.39 -3.17
C ILE A 207 -4.45 -21.79 -2.31
N THR A 208 -4.19 -22.54 -1.25
CA THR A 208 -5.23 -23.01 -0.32
C THR A 208 -5.34 -22.10 0.88
N LEU A 209 -6.40 -22.25 1.67
CA LEU A 209 -6.48 -21.56 2.95
C LEU A 209 -5.34 -21.95 3.87
N ASP A 210 -4.99 -23.23 3.93
CA ASP A 210 -3.92 -23.71 4.78
C ASP A 210 -2.58 -23.05 4.45
N ASP A 211 -2.31 -22.77 3.17
CA ASP A 211 -1.12 -22.02 2.76
C ASP A 211 -1.09 -20.61 3.37
N ILE A 212 -2.24 -19.91 3.37
CA ILE A 212 -2.37 -18.57 3.99
C ILE A 212 -2.17 -18.67 5.51
N MET A 213 -2.75 -19.68 6.15
CA MET A 213 -2.61 -19.92 7.58
C MET A 213 -1.16 -20.28 7.97
N GLU A 214 -0.47 -21.04 7.12
CA GLU A 214 0.91 -21.48 7.31
C GLU A 214 1.92 -20.33 7.09
N MET A 215 1.66 -19.45 6.12
CA MET A 215 2.37 -18.19 5.97
C MET A 215 2.20 -17.34 7.23
N HIS A 216 0.96 -17.12 7.69
CA HIS A 216 0.70 -16.33 8.89
C HIS A 216 1.35 -16.95 10.15
N ARG A 217 1.32 -18.29 10.28
CA ARG A 217 1.98 -19.00 11.38
C ARG A 217 3.46 -18.69 11.48
N ARG A 218 4.17 -18.58 10.35
CA ARG A 218 5.59 -18.22 10.33
C ARG A 218 5.80 -16.74 10.60
N VAL A 219 4.98 -15.87 10.01
CA VAL A 219 5.05 -14.41 10.22
C VAL A 219 4.97 -14.06 11.70
N LEU A 220 4.01 -14.64 12.43
CA LEU A 220 3.73 -14.28 13.82
C LEU A 220 4.29 -15.28 14.85
N GLY A 221 4.76 -16.45 14.43
CA GLY A 221 5.14 -17.57 15.32
C GLY A 221 6.18 -17.22 16.38
N ASN A 222 7.15 -16.37 16.04
CA ASN A 222 8.18 -15.93 16.97
C ASN A 222 7.72 -14.76 17.87
N VAL A 223 6.66 -14.04 17.49
CA VAL A 223 6.16 -12.87 18.22
C VAL A 223 5.02 -13.27 19.16
N ASN A 224 4.01 -13.94 18.63
CA ASN A 224 2.86 -14.42 19.35
C ASN A 224 2.49 -15.83 18.84
N PRO A 225 3.11 -16.90 19.40
CA PRO A 225 2.86 -18.27 18.97
C PRO A 225 1.45 -18.77 19.27
N VAL A 226 0.71 -18.11 20.18
CA VAL A 226 -0.66 -18.50 20.56
C VAL A 226 -1.64 -18.18 19.43
N ASP A 227 -1.50 -17.02 18.80
CA ASP A 227 -2.39 -16.54 17.73
C ASP A 227 -1.83 -16.80 16.32
N ALA A 228 -0.58 -17.25 16.22
CA ALA A 228 0.07 -17.56 14.95
C ALA A 228 -0.68 -18.65 14.17
N GLY A 229 -1.09 -18.32 12.95
CA GLY A 229 -1.87 -19.21 12.09
C GLY A 229 -3.27 -19.53 12.63
N ARG A 230 -3.87 -18.64 13.43
CA ARG A 230 -5.25 -18.78 13.92
C ARG A 230 -6.10 -17.58 13.50
N ILE A 231 -7.32 -17.85 13.07
CA ILE A 231 -8.33 -16.81 12.79
C ILE A 231 -8.71 -16.16 14.12
N ARG A 232 -8.85 -14.83 14.12
CA ARG A 232 -9.27 -14.09 15.32
C ARG A 232 -10.68 -14.47 15.75
N THR A 233 -10.90 -14.49 17.06
CA THR A 233 -12.22 -14.72 17.67
C THR A 233 -12.85 -13.43 18.20
N THR A 234 -12.10 -12.33 18.21
CA THR A 234 -12.51 -11.03 18.73
C THR A 234 -12.59 -9.99 17.61
N GLN A 235 -13.41 -8.96 17.84
CA GLN A 235 -13.49 -7.84 16.90
C GLN A 235 -12.30 -6.91 17.06
N VAL A 236 -11.77 -6.43 15.94
CA VAL A 236 -10.61 -5.52 15.89
C VAL A 236 -10.98 -4.25 15.12
N PHE A 237 -10.21 -3.19 15.29
CA PHE A 237 -10.41 -1.91 14.60
C PHE A 237 -9.12 -1.47 13.94
N VAL A 238 -9.19 -1.13 12.65
CA VAL A 238 -8.02 -0.77 11.83
C VAL A 238 -8.16 0.69 11.43
N GLY A 239 -7.65 1.59 12.26
CA GLY A 239 -7.86 3.02 12.09
C GLY A 239 -9.35 3.38 12.15
N ARG A 240 -9.92 3.86 11.05
CA ARG A 240 -11.36 4.18 10.93
C ARG A 240 -12.20 3.05 10.30
N PHE A 241 -11.56 1.94 9.92
CA PHE A 241 -12.20 0.81 9.28
C PHE A 241 -12.54 -0.27 10.31
N THR A 242 -13.77 -0.79 10.26
CA THR A 242 -14.23 -1.92 11.07
C THR A 242 -14.30 -3.15 10.16
N PRO A 243 -13.40 -4.12 10.32
CA PRO A 243 -13.44 -5.36 9.56
C PRO A 243 -14.66 -6.22 9.87
N VAL A 244 -14.85 -7.26 9.06
CA VAL A 244 -15.95 -8.23 9.19
C VAL A 244 -16.03 -8.81 10.61
N ALA A 245 -17.21 -9.15 11.13
CA ALA A 245 -17.29 -9.78 12.45
C ALA A 245 -16.59 -11.17 12.44
N PRO A 246 -15.98 -11.60 13.57
CA PRO A 246 -15.19 -12.84 13.65
C PRO A 246 -15.88 -14.09 13.10
N GLU A 247 -17.19 -14.20 13.33
CA GLU A 247 -18.03 -15.33 12.92
C GLU A 247 -18.06 -15.53 11.39
N TYR A 248 -17.90 -14.46 10.61
CA TYR A 248 -17.94 -14.51 9.14
C TYR A 248 -16.54 -14.55 8.51
N VAL A 249 -15.47 -14.37 9.30
CA VAL A 249 -14.10 -14.31 8.76
C VAL A 249 -13.74 -15.56 7.98
N LYS A 250 -14.10 -16.74 8.51
CA LYS A 250 -13.81 -18.02 7.86
C LYS A 250 -14.47 -18.13 6.48
N GLY A 251 -15.76 -17.80 6.38
CA GLY A 251 -16.46 -17.79 5.08
C GLY A 251 -15.83 -16.82 4.08
N GLN A 252 -15.43 -15.63 4.53
CA GLN A 252 -14.77 -14.64 3.66
C GLN A 252 -13.37 -15.08 3.19
N LEU A 253 -12.65 -15.88 3.98
CA LEU A 253 -11.39 -16.49 3.56
C LEU A 253 -11.61 -17.60 2.54
N ASP A 254 -12.66 -18.39 2.70
CA ASP A 254 -13.06 -19.40 1.73
C ASP A 254 -13.43 -18.73 0.40
N ASP A 255 -14.23 -17.65 0.43
CA ASP A 255 -14.54 -16.83 -0.75
C ASP A 255 -13.29 -16.27 -1.43
N LEU A 256 -12.27 -15.87 -0.66
CA LEU A 256 -10.99 -15.38 -1.20
C LEU A 256 -10.22 -16.50 -1.91
N VAL A 257 -10.16 -17.69 -1.31
CA VAL A 257 -9.45 -18.84 -1.89
C VAL A 257 -10.16 -19.35 -3.15
N ASP A 258 -11.50 -19.40 -3.12
CA ASP A 258 -12.28 -19.77 -4.30
C ASP A 258 -12.10 -18.74 -5.42
N TRP A 259 -12.11 -17.44 -5.09
CA TRP A 259 -11.77 -16.38 -6.05
C TRP A 259 -10.35 -16.55 -6.61
N LEU A 260 -9.37 -16.96 -5.80
CA LEU A 260 -8.00 -17.22 -6.28
C LEU A 260 -7.91 -18.44 -7.21
N ARG A 261 -8.78 -19.44 -7.05
CA ARG A 261 -8.81 -20.66 -7.86
C ARG A 261 -9.62 -20.49 -9.16
N ASP A 262 -10.58 -19.58 -9.17
CA ASP A 262 -11.49 -19.37 -10.31
C ASP A 262 -10.73 -19.15 -11.63
N PRO A 263 -11.02 -19.93 -12.70
CA PRO A 263 -10.35 -19.78 -14.00
C PRO A 263 -10.43 -18.37 -14.58
N SER A 264 -11.53 -17.64 -14.37
CA SER A 264 -11.70 -16.28 -14.86
C SER A 264 -10.71 -15.30 -14.21
N THR A 265 -10.29 -15.57 -12.98
CA THR A 265 -9.32 -14.72 -12.28
C THR A 265 -7.89 -15.08 -12.64
N LEU A 266 -7.63 -16.31 -13.08
CA LEU A 266 -6.32 -16.73 -13.60
C LEU A 266 -5.96 -16.03 -14.92
N GLU A 267 -6.96 -15.64 -15.71
CA GLU A 267 -6.78 -14.87 -16.95
C GLU A 267 -6.51 -13.37 -16.71
N MET A 268 -6.72 -12.88 -15.49
CA MET A 268 -6.45 -11.48 -15.13
C MET A 268 -4.96 -11.15 -15.23
N ASN A 269 -4.65 -9.87 -15.42
CA ASN A 269 -3.27 -9.42 -15.33
C ASN A 269 -2.69 -9.78 -13.94
N PRO A 270 -1.50 -10.43 -13.85
CA PRO A 270 -0.98 -10.89 -12.56
C PRO A 270 -0.77 -9.78 -11.52
N VAL A 271 -0.43 -8.56 -11.96
CA VAL A 271 -0.24 -7.42 -11.07
C VAL A 271 -1.57 -6.96 -10.47
N GLU A 272 -2.61 -6.93 -11.29
CA GLU A 272 -3.97 -6.61 -10.84
C GLU A 272 -4.52 -7.69 -9.91
N ARG A 273 -4.37 -8.96 -10.28
CA ARG A 273 -4.77 -10.10 -9.45
C ARG A 273 -4.08 -10.08 -8.08
N ALA A 274 -2.77 -9.82 -8.04
CA ALA A 274 -2.01 -9.73 -6.80
C ALA A 274 -2.46 -8.55 -5.92
N ALA A 275 -2.74 -7.39 -6.53
CA ALA A 275 -3.25 -6.23 -5.82
C ALA A 275 -4.66 -6.46 -5.24
N ILE A 276 -5.56 -7.11 -5.99
CA ILE A 276 -6.91 -7.47 -5.52
C ILE A 276 -6.82 -8.49 -4.38
N ALA A 277 -6.00 -9.53 -4.50
CA ALA A 277 -5.82 -10.53 -3.45
C ALA A 277 -5.31 -9.90 -2.15
N HIS A 278 -4.31 -9.03 -2.26
CA HIS A 278 -3.80 -8.26 -1.14
C HIS A 278 -4.92 -7.44 -0.48
N TYR A 279 -5.66 -6.66 -1.27
CA TYR A 279 -6.73 -5.82 -0.75
C TYR A 279 -7.83 -6.64 -0.06
N LYS A 280 -8.30 -7.73 -0.68
CA LYS A 280 -9.30 -8.63 -0.10
C LYS A 280 -8.84 -9.19 1.25
N LEU A 281 -7.60 -9.65 1.37
CA LEU A 281 -7.09 -10.17 2.65
C LEU A 281 -7.02 -9.09 3.74
N VAL A 282 -6.56 -7.89 3.39
CA VAL A 282 -6.49 -6.75 4.31
C VAL A 282 -7.89 -6.31 4.77
N LEU A 283 -8.88 -6.35 3.86
CA LEU A 283 -10.26 -5.99 4.13
C LEU A 283 -10.96 -6.98 5.07
N VAL A 284 -10.78 -8.29 4.84
CA VAL A 284 -11.28 -9.35 5.74
C VAL A 284 -10.62 -9.25 7.11
N HIS A 285 -9.32 -8.91 7.14
CA HIS A 285 -8.51 -8.76 8.34
C HIS A 285 -8.63 -9.99 9.28
N PRO A 286 -8.24 -11.19 8.82
CA PRO A 286 -8.59 -12.44 9.48
C PRO A 286 -7.84 -12.71 10.79
N PHE A 287 -6.71 -12.05 11.03
CA PHE A 287 -5.83 -12.32 12.16
C PHE A 287 -5.85 -11.17 13.17
N VAL A 288 -5.40 -11.43 14.41
CA VAL A 288 -5.28 -10.39 15.45
C VAL A 288 -4.18 -9.38 15.11
N ASP A 289 -3.06 -9.86 14.53
CA ASP A 289 -1.94 -9.08 14.01
C ASP A 289 -1.36 -9.83 12.79
N GLY A 290 -0.43 -9.22 12.04
CA GLY A 290 0.26 -9.87 10.92
C GLY A 290 -0.48 -9.81 9.58
N ASN A 291 -1.65 -9.17 9.54
CA ASN A 291 -2.50 -9.07 8.33
C ASN A 291 -1.77 -8.38 7.17
N GLY A 292 -1.16 -7.20 7.40
CA GLY A 292 -0.44 -6.46 6.37
C GLY A 292 0.77 -7.24 5.81
N ARG A 293 1.56 -7.84 6.71
CA ARG A 293 2.72 -8.69 6.36
C ARG A 293 2.30 -9.90 5.53
N THR A 294 1.24 -10.59 5.95
CA THR A 294 0.71 -11.77 5.24
C THR A 294 0.11 -11.38 3.89
N ALA A 295 -0.58 -10.23 3.79
CA ALA A 295 -1.11 -9.73 2.52
C ALA A 295 -0.01 -9.39 1.51
N ARG A 296 1.10 -8.78 1.96
CA ARG A 296 2.26 -8.50 1.11
C ARG A 296 3.02 -9.77 0.69
N LEU A 297 3.04 -10.81 1.53
CA LEU A 297 3.53 -12.14 1.14
C LEU A 297 2.62 -12.79 0.10
N LEU A 298 1.30 -12.77 0.28
CA LEU A 298 0.34 -13.30 -0.69
C LEU A 298 0.45 -12.58 -2.04
N LEU A 299 0.59 -11.26 -2.02
CA LEU A 299 0.87 -10.44 -3.21
C LEU A 299 2.12 -10.95 -3.94
N ASN A 300 3.21 -11.18 -3.21
CA ASN A 300 4.46 -11.67 -3.79
C ASN A 300 4.35 -13.11 -4.29
N LEU A 301 3.66 -13.99 -3.59
CA LEU A 301 3.41 -15.36 -4.04
C LEU A 301 2.74 -15.38 -5.41
N ILE A 302 1.69 -14.57 -5.60
CA ILE A 302 0.96 -14.47 -6.87
C ILE A 302 1.87 -13.93 -7.98
N LEU A 303 2.62 -12.87 -7.71
CA LEU A 303 3.54 -12.29 -8.69
C LEU A 303 4.67 -13.25 -9.07
N MET A 304 5.26 -13.92 -8.10
CA MET A 304 6.37 -14.85 -8.32
C MET A 304 5.94 -16.10 -9.09
N ARG A 305 4.75 -16.65 -8.81
CA ARG A 305 4.17 -17.72 -9.65
C ARG A 305 3.92 -17.27 -11.08
N ALA A 306 3.68 -15.98 -11.32
CA ALA A 306 3.53 -15.41 -12.65
C ALA A 306 4.86 -15.00 -13.33
N GLY A 307 6.01 -15.32 -12.72
CA GLY A 307 7.36 -15.08 -13.26
C GLY A 307 7.94 -13.70 -12.95
N PHE A 308 7.33 -12.95 -12.03
CA PHE A 308 7.91 -11.69 -11.55
C PHE A 308 8.92 -11.93 -10.43
N PRO A 309 9.95 -11.08 -10.28
CA PRO A 309 10.77 -11.10 -9.07
C PRO A 309 9.97 -10.62 -7.85
N PRO A 310 10.41 -10.92 -6.62
CA PRO A 310 9.80 -10.40 -5.40
C PRO A 310 9.75 -8.87 -5.44
N VAL A 311 8.54 -8.31 -5.34
CA VAL A 311 8.29 -6.87 -5.34
C VAL A 311 8.44 -6.32 -3.94
N ILE A 312 9.17 -5.21 -3.86
CA ILE A 312 9.41 -4.47 -2.62
C ILE A 312 8.50 -3.24 -2.64
N LEU A 313 7.66 -3.13 -1.62
CA LEU A 313 6.92 -1.91 -1.31
C LEU A 313 7.74 -1.12 -0.29
N PRO A 314 8.39 -0.01 -0.69
CA PRO A 314 9.34 0.69 0.16
C PRO A 314 8.62 1.42 1.31
N VAL A 315 9.24 1.41 2.49
CA VAL A 315 8.69 2.05 3.71
C VAL A 315 8.56 3.56 3.54
N GLU A 316 9.39 4.17 2.71
CA GLU A 316 9.34 5.58 2.34
C GLU A 316 8.01 5.94 1.67
N SER A 317 7.36 4.96 1.02
CA SER A 317 6.04 5.10 0.39
C SER A 317 4.88 4.66 1.29
N ARG A 318 5.09 4.47 2.60
CA ARG A 318 4.07 4.04 3.56
C ARG A 318 2.81 4.91 3.53
N ALA A 319 2.96 6.23 3.43
CA ALA A 319 1.82 7.15 3.34
C ALA A 319 0.99 6.91 2.07
N GLU A 320 1.65 6.70 0.93
CA GLU A 320 1.00 6.40 -0.35
C GLU A 320 0.31 5.04 -0.33
N TYR A 321 0.96 4.02 0.26
CA TYR A 321 0.38 2.69 0.46
C TYR A 321 -0.96 2.76 1.21
N TYR A 322 -1.02 3.46 2.34
CA TYR A 322 -2.29 3.60 3.08
C TYR A 322 -3.30 4.50 2.37
N ALA A 323 -2.86 5.56 1.65
CA ALA A 323 -3.76 6.43 0.90
C ALA A 323 -4.46 5.68 -0.26
N THR A 324 -3.76 4.78 -0.94
CA THR A 324 -4.33 3.95 -2.00
C THR A 324 -5.30 2.90 -1.46
N LEU A 325 -4.99 2.27 -0.30
CA LEU A 325 -5.94 1.38 0.38
C LEU A 325 -7.19 2.11 0.89
N HIS A 326 -7.03 3.36 1.37
CA HIS A 326 -8.17 4.18 1.74
C HIS A 326 -9.08 4.46 0.54
N THR A 327 -8.50 4.76 -0.63
CA THR A 327 -9.28 4.96 -1.86
C THR A 327 -9.95 3.66 -2.32
N ALA A 328 -9.30 2.52 -2.14
CA ALA A 328 -9.91 1.22 -2.41
C ALA A 328 -11.16 0.98 -1.55
N ASN A 329 -11.17 1.40 -0.28
CA ASN A 329 -12.34 1.34 0.59
C ASN A 329 -13.49 2.26 0.14
N LEU A 330 -13.21 3.29 -0.67
CA LEU A 330 -14.21 4.12 -1.33
C LEU A 330 -14.73 3.50 -2.64
N GLY A 331 -14.26 2.30 -3.00
CA GLY A 331 -14.71 1.55 -4.16
C GLY A 331 -13.83 1.68 -5.41
N ASP A 332 -12.67 2.36 -5.32
CA ASP A 332 -11.72 2.45 -6.44
C ASP A 332 -10.35 1.86 -6.11
N LEU A 333 -10.11 0.63 -6.58
CA LEU A 333 -8.86 -0.09 -6.36
C LEU A 333 -7.75 0.30 -7.35
N ARG A 334 -8.06 1.01 -8.44
CA ARG A 334 -7.08 1.32 -9.50
C ARG A 334 -5.83 2.05 -8.99
N PRO A 335 -5.92 3.01 -8.05
CA PRO A 335 -4.73 3.62 -7.46
C PRO A 335 -3.81 2.61 -6.78
N PHE A 336 -4.36 1.61 -6.08
CA PHE A 336 -3.57 0.55 -5.45
C PHE A 336 -2.93 -0.38 -6.49
N VAL A 337 -3.66 -0.74 -7.55
CA VAL A 337 -3.10 -1.52 -8.67
C VAL A 337 -1.94 -0.75 -9.32
N ARG A 338 -2.09 0.55 -9.58
CA ARG A 338 -1.01 1.40 -10.14
C ARG A 338 0.18 1.51 -9.20
N TYR A 339 -0.05 1.60 -7.90
CA TYR A 339 1.00 1.61 -6.89
C TYR A 339 1.84 0.33 -6.94
N VAL A 340 1.19 -0.85 -6.90
CA VAL A 340 1.86 -2.15 -7.03
C VAL A 340 2.56 -2.26 -8.39
N ALA A 341 1.91 -1.84 -9.47
CA ALA A 341 2.48 -1.84 -10.83
C ALA A 341 3.76 -1.00 -10.94
N ARG A 342 3.78 0.20 -10.36
CA ARG A 342 4.94 1.09 -10.35
C ARG A 342 6.11 0.48 -9.59
N HIS A 343 5.86 -0.09 -8.41
CA HIS A 343 6.90 -0.78 -7.64
C HIS A 343 7.40 -2.05 -8.34
N THR A 344 6.50 -2.81 -8.98
CA THR A 344 6.86 -3.96 -9.82
C THR A 344 7.78 -3.54 -10.98
N GLU A 345 7.44 -2.45 -11.68
CA GLU A 345 8.27 -1.93 -12.77
C GLU A 345 9.66 -1.49 -12.28
N ASN A 346 9.72 -0.82 -11.11
CA ASN A 346 10.98 -0.38 -10.51
C ASN A 346 11.86 -1.56 -10.10
N THR A 347 11.26 -2.60 -9.51
CA THR A 347 11.95 -3.85 -9.18
C THR A 347 12.52 -4.51 -10.43
N LEU A 348 11.74 -4.64 -11.51
CA LEU A 348 12.22 -5.21 -12.78
C LEU A 348 13.41 -4.39 -13.34
N LYS A 349 13.28 -3.06 -13.40
CA LYS A 349 14.36 -2.17 -13.86
C LYS A 349 15.64 -2.34 -13.04
N PHE A 350 15.51 -2.45 -11.71
CA PHE A 350 16.65 -2.67 -10.82
C PHE A 350 17.41 -3.93 -11.21
N TYR A 351 16.72 -5.07 -11.33
CA TYR A 351 17.36 -6.33 -11.71
C TYR A 351 17.95 -6.32 -13.12
N MET A 352 17.24 -5.76 -14.09
CA MET A 352 17.74 -5.64 -15.47
C MET A 352 19.04 -4.81 -15.51
N SER A 353 19.07 -3.66 -14.82
CA SER A 353 20.26 -2.81 -14.77
C SER A 353 21.44 -3.48 -14.05
N SER A 354 21.19 -4.29 -13.02
CA SER A 354 22.25 -5.05 -12.32
C SER A 354 22.81 -6.20 -13.17
N ALA A 355 22.01 -6.76 -14.08
CA ALA A 355 22.48 -7.77 -15.03
C ALA A 355 23.35 -7.14 -16.14
N GLU A 356 22.95 -5.98 -16.66
CA GLU A 356 23.67 -5.26 -17.74
C GLU A 356 25.05 -4.75 -17.30
N LYS A 357 25.19 -4.27 -16.05
CA LYS A 357 26.47 -3.72 -15.55
C LYS A 357 27.66 -4.69 -15.63
N CYS A 358 27.47 -6.00 -15.52
CA CYS A 358 28.60 -6.95 -15.74
C CYS A 358 28.81 -7.30 -17.22
N ALA A 359 27.83 -7.11 -18.13
CA ALA A 359 28.05 -7.35 -19.55
C ALA A 359 29.05 -6.34 -20.16
N GLY A 360 29.24 -5.19 -19.50
CA GLY A 360 30.21 -4.14 -19.85
C GLY A 360 31.63 -4.33 -19.31
N GLY A 361 31.96 -5.43 -18.64
CA GLY A 361 33.35 -5.80 -18.35
C GLY A 361 33.99 -5.20 -17.09
N ASP A 362 33.23 -4.97 -16.01
CA ASP A 362 33.82 -4.48 -14.76
C ASP A 362 33.18 -5.15 -13.53
N CYS A 363 33.52 -6.42 -13.32
CA CYS A 363 33.21 -7.16 -12.10
C CYS A 363 34.52 -7.79 -11.60
N ALA A 364 35.49 -6.94 -11.28
CA ALA A 364 36.65 -7.33 -10.48
C ALA A 364 36.16 -7.77 -9.09
N GLU A 365 36.55 -8.98 -8.71
CA GLU A 365 36.45 -9.52 -7.36
C GLU A 365 37.28 -8.64 -6.42
N ASN A 366 36.70 -7.57 -5.87
CA ASN A 366 37.32 -6.94 -4.72
C ASN A 366 36.96 -7.78 -3.48
N GLU A 367 37.94 -8.63 -3.15
CA GLU A 367 38.20 -9.24 -1.86
C GLU A 367 37.89 -8.26 -0.71
N LEU A 368 36.98 -8.66 0.17
CA LEU A 368 36.92 -8.15 1.54
C LEU A 368 37.83 -9.05 2.38
N HIS A 369 39.13 -8.79 2.34
CA HIS A 369 40.02 -9.10 3.45
C HIS A 369 40.21 -7.83 4.28
N GLY A 370 39.94 -7.97 5.57
CA GLY A 370 39.80 -6.86 6.49
C GLY A 370 41.09 -6.10 6.77
N GLU A 371 40.95 -4.78 6.89
CA GLU A 371 41.87 -3.89 7.57
C GLU A 371 41.05 -2.78 8.24
N GLU A 372 40.40 -3.11 9.36
CA GLU A 372 40.05 -2.14 10.41
C GLU A 372 40.63 -2.67 11.73
N SER A 373 41.95 -2.70 11.80
CA SER A 373 42.67 -2.84 13.05
C SER A 373 44.01 -2.12 12.92
N GLU A 374 43.98 -0.79 12.96
CA GLU A 374 45.07 0.06 13.47
C GLU A 374 44.69 1.53 13.30
N ARG A 375 44.07 2.11 14.35
CA ARG A 375 44.15 3.55 14.67
C ARG A 375 43.47 3.88 16.00
N ILE A 376 43.88 3.19 17.06
CA ILE A 376 43.83 3.74 18.43
C ILE A 376 45.12 3.32 19.12
N GLN A 377 46.17 4.13 18.95
CA GLN A 377 47.25 4.37 19.91
C GLN A 377 48.30 5.30 19.27
N SER A 378 48.15 6.60 19.49
CA SER A 378 49.24 7.53 19.79
C SER A 378 48.67 8.83 20.34
#